data_AF-A0A6B3GBF7-F1
#
_entry.id   AF-A0A6B3GBF7-F1
#
_cell.length_a   1.000
_cell.length_b   1.000
_cell.length_c   1.000
_cell.angle_alpha   90.00
_cell.angle_beta   90.00
_cell.angle_gamma   90.00
#
_symmetry.space_group_name_H-M   'P 1'
#
loop_
_entity.id
_entity.type
_entity.pdbx_description
1 polymer ?
#
loop_
_entity_poly.entity_id
_entity_poly.type
_entity_poly.pdbx_seq_one_letter_code
_entity_poly.pdbx_strand_id
1 'polypeptide(L)'
;AAKWINQFGSFDELMERAEEVKGKAGQNLRDHLDAVKMNRVLTEMVRDVELPKSATDLERAPYDRTAVTGILDILEIRNPSLRERLLAVDPGAAEAEPPAPAAGIELDGAVLGSGEVAPWLEAHAAQPLGVMTVDTWSLGSGTVTEVALAAADGAAAWLDPTQLEEADEQAFAAWVSDPARPKVLHN
;
A
#
# COMPACT_ATOMS: atom_id res chain seq x y z
N ALA A 1 33.15 8.36 -35.51
CA ALA A 1 31.86 8.96 -35.90
C ALA A 1 31.66 10.34 -35.29
N ALA A 2 31.50 10.48 -33.95
CA ALA A 2 31.23 11.77 -33.31
C ALA A 2 32.21 12.90 -33.66
N LYS A 3 33.52 12.63 -33.73
CA LYS A 3 34.54 13.60 -34.16
C LYS A 3 34.24 14.21 -35.54
N TRP A 4 33.83 13.37 -36.50
CA TRP A 4 33.54 13.83 -37.86
C TRP A 4 32.20 14.56 -37.92
N ILE A 5 31.17 14.07 -37.23
CA ILE A 5 29.89 14.80 -37.18
C ILE A 5 30.09 16.19 -36.54
N ASN A 6 30.89 16.32 -35.49
CA ASN A 6 31.18 17.63 -34.89
C ASN A 6 32.01 18.53 -35.81
N GLN A 7 32.92 17.95 -36.60
CA GLN A 7 33.78 18.71 -37.52
C GLN A 7 33.03 19.21 -38.76
N PHE A 8 32.13 18.38 -39.30
CA PHE A 8 31.37 18.67 -40.51
C PHE A 8 29.97 19.22 -40.22
N GLY A 9 29.53 19.23 -38.95
CA GLY A 9 28.27 19.83 -38.49
C GLY A 9 27.08 18.87 -38.53
N SER A 10 26.92 18.10 -39.60
CA SER A 10 25.83 17.14 -39.73
C SER A 10 26.28 15.85 -40.41
N PHE A 11 25.43 14.83 -40.37
CA PHE A 11 25.63 13.61 -41.15
C PHE A 11 25.62 13.90 -42.66
N ASP A 12 24.70 14.75 -43.11
CA ASP A 12 24.55 15.09 -44.53
C ASP A 12 25.80 15.83 -45.06
N GLU A 13 26.29 16.82 -44.32
CA GLU A 13 27.53 17.55 -44.63
C GLU A 13 28.75 16.62 -44.67
N LEU A 14 28.81 15.63 -43.76
CA LEU A 14 29.87 14.61 -43.76
C LEU A 14 29.78 13.71 -45.00
N MET A 15 28.58 13.40 -45.49
CA MET A 15 28.39 12.59 -46.70
C MET A 15 28.76 13.35 -47.97
N GLU A 16 28.42 14.64 -48.06
CA GLU A 16 28.78 15.50 -49.19
C GLU A 16 30.29 15.74 -49.29
N ARG A 17 30.97 15.81 -48.13
CA ARG A 17 32.41 16.12 -48.03
C ARG A 17 33.26 14.91 -47.62
N ALA A 18 32.78 13.69 -47.90
CA ALA A 18 33.45 12.45 -47.50
C ALA A 18 34.89 12.30 -48.05
N GLU A 19 35.24 13.01 -49.12
CA GLU A 19 36.60 13.04 -49.67
C GLU A 19 37.60 13.79 -48.77
N GLU A 20 37.16 14.76 -47.97
CA GLU A 20 38.02 15.51 -47.05
C GLU A 20 38.47 14.67 -45.84
N VAL A 21 37.79 13.54 -45.59
CA VAL A 21 38.14 12.61 -44.52
C VAL A 21 39.36 11.78 -44.94
N LYS A 22 40.53 12.17 -44.44
CA LYS A 22 41.80 11.53 -44.79
C LYS A 22 42.08 10.25 -43.98
N GLY A 23 43.00 9.43 -44.51
CA GLY A 23 43.52 8.22 -43.85
C GLY A 23 42.66 6.97 -44.06
N LYS A 24 43.11 5.84 -43.48
CA LYS A 24 42.47 4.52 -43.64
C LYS A 24 41.00 4.49 -43.20
N ALA A 25 40.67 5.23 -42.15
CA ALA A 25 39.29 5.32 -41.66
C ALA A 25 38.38 6.08 -42.65
N GLY A 26 38.89 7.11 -43.33
CA GLY A 26 38.16 7.80 -44.39
C GLY A 26 37.98 6.95 -45.65
N GLN A 27 38.96 6.11 -45.97
CA GLN A 27 38.82 5.14 -47.07
C GLN A 27 37.70 4.14 -46.78
N ASN A 28 37.67 3.55 -45.58
CA ASN A 28 36.58 2.65 -45.16
C ASN A 28 35.21 3.33 -45.21
N LEU A 29 35.13 4.63 -44.87
CA LEU A 29 33.88 5.39 -44.95
C LEU A 29 33.40 5.48 -46.40
N ARG A 30 34.29 5.79 -47.35
CA ARG A 30 33.97 5.88 -48.78
C ARG A 30 33.60 4.52 -49.38
N ASP A 31 34.32 3.47 -49.01
CA ASP A 31 34.07 2.10 -49.49
C ASP A 31 32.69 1.56 -49.04
N HIS A 32 32.14 2.11 -47.95
CA HIS A 32 30.85 1.71 -47.38
C HIS A 32 29.80 2.83 -47.36
N LEU A 33 29.99 3.88 -48.16
CA LEU A 33 29.16 5.09 -48.09
C LEU A 33 27.67 4.78 -48.34
N ASP A 34 27.37 3.93 -49.31
CA ASP A 34 25.99 3.55 -49.64
C ASP A 34 25.32 2.77 -48.50
N ALA A 35 26.06 1.87 -47.84
CA ALA A 35 25.57 1.15 -46.68
C ALA A 35 25.31 2.10 -45.50
N VAL A 36 26.16 3.11 -45.32
CA VAL A 36 25.99 4.14 -44.28
C VAL A 36 24.75 5.00 -44.55
N LYS A 37 24.48 5.38 -45.81
CA LYS A 37 23.26 6.08 -46.22
C LYS A 37 22.01 5.22 -46.02
N MET A 38 22.05 3.95 -46.39
CA MET A 38 20.94 3.04 -46.18
C MET A 38 20.65 2.85 -44.68
N ASN A 39 21.68 2.69 -43.86
CA ASN A 39 21.53 2.60 -42.41
C ASN A 39 20.88 3.87 -41.84
N ARG A 40 21.17 5.05 -42.38
CA ARG A 40 20.47 6.28 -41.98
C ARG A 40 18.98 6.18 -42.27
N VAL A 41 18.58 5.77 -43.47
CA VAL A 41 17.16 5.59 -43.83
C VAL A 41 16.48 4.57 -42.92
N LEU A 42 17.14 3.45 -42.62
CA LEU A 42 16.57 2.38 -41.80
C LEU A 42 16.43 2.73 -40.32
N THR A 43 17.31 3.60 -39.80
CA THR A 43 17.37 3.93 -38.36
C THR A 43 16.76 5.30 -38.04
N GLU A 44 16.57 6.16 -39.03
CA GLU A 44 15.89 7.43 -38.85
C GLU A 44 14.43 7.20 -38.51
N MET A 45 14.06 7.58 -37.28
CA MET A 45 12.66 7.54 -36.86
C MET A 45 11.85 8.56 -37.66
N VAL A 46 10.70 8.10 -38.15
CA VAL A 46 9.66 8.95 -38.73
C VAL A 46 9.08 9.81 -37.61
N ARG A 47 9.10 11.14 -37.77
CA ARG A 47 8.69 12.10 -36.72
C ARG A 47 7.31 12.74 -36.96
N ASP A 48 6.74 12.50 -38.13
CA ASP A 48 5.50 13.05 -38.66
C ASP A 48 4.43 11.97 -38.83
N VAL A 49 4.48 10.93 -38.00
CA VAL A 49 3.43 9.90 -37.95
C VAL A 49 2.13 10.56 -37.52
N GLU A 50 1.10 10.45 -38.36
CA GLU A 50 -0.25 10.88 -38.00
C GLU A 50 -0.81 9.99 -36.89
N LEU A 51 -1.06 10.58 -35.72
CA LEU A 51 -1.57 9.88 -34.53
C LEU A 51 -2.91 10.48 -34.12
N PRO A 52 -3.86 9.66 -33.63
CA PRO A 52 -5.19 10.14 -33.21
C PRO A 52 -5.17 10.91 -31.88
N LYS A 53 -4.04 10.94 -31.18
CA LYS A 53 -3.86 11.61 -29.88
C LYS A 53 -2.58 12.43 -29.88
N SER A 54 -2.62 13.56 -29.21
CA SER A 54 -1.46 14.40 -28.90
C SER A 54 -0.85 14.02 -27.55
N ALA A 55 0.31 14.60 -27.22
CA ALA A 55 0.96 14.38 -25.93
C ALA A 55 0.10 14.85 -24.74
N THR A 56 -0.69 15.91 -24.92
CA THR A 56 -1.58 16.44 -23.87
C THR A 56 -2.80 15.53 -23.65
N ASP A 57 -3.22 14.75 -24.65
CA ASP A 57 -4.30 13.76 -24.48
C ASP A 57 -3.86 12.50 -23.71
N LEU A 58 -2.58 12.41 -23.36
CA LEU A 58 -1.96 11.27 -22.68
C LEU A 58 -1.59 11.58 -21.22
N GLU A 59 -2.17 12.63 -20.65
CA GLU A 59 -2.07 12.90 -19.22
C GLU A 59 -2.60 11.71 -18.40
N ARG A 60 -1.91 11.39 -17.30
CA ARG A 60 -2.28 10.26 -16.45
C ARG A 60 -3.59 10.57 -15.73
N ALA A 61 -4.63 9.80 -16.03
CA ALA A 61 -5.90 9.87 -15.34
C ALA A 61 -5.87 9.08 -14.01
N PRO A 62 -6.71 9.47 -13.02
CA PRO A 62 -7.02 8.65 -11.85
C PRO A 62 -7.43 7.23 -12.20
N TYR A 63 -7.08 6.28 -11.34
CA TYR A 63 -7.49 4.89 -11.52
C TYR A 63 -8.97 4.68 -11.16
N ASP A 64 -9.63 3.81 -11.92
CA ASP A 64 -10.80 3.10 -11.41
C ASP A 64 -10.30 1.97 -10.50
N ARG A 65 -10.28 2.23 -9.19
CA ARG A 65 -9.74 1.29 -8.20
C ARG A 65 -10.49 -0.03 -8.17
N THR A 66 -11.79 -0.03 -8.43
CA THR A 66 -12.60 -1.26 -8.46
C THR A 66 -12.20 -2.11 -9.65
N ALA A 67 -12.09 -1.50 -10.83
CA ALA A 67 -11.64 -2.20 -12.04
C ALA A 67 -10.20 -2.70 -11.91
N VAL A 68 -9.29 -1.89 -11.35
CA VAL A 68 -7.89 -2.27 -11.13
C VAL A 68 -7.80 -3.45 -10.17
N THR A 69 -8.46 -3.40 -9.01
CA THR A 69 -8.48 -4.53 -8.07
C THR A 69 -9.02 -5.79 -8.73
N GLY A 70 -10.13 -5.69 -9.46
CA GLY A 70 -10.71 -6.82 -10.19
C GLY A 70 -9.75 -7.47 -11.20
N ILE A 71 -9.03 -6.65 -11.98
CA ILE A 71 -8.01 -7.15 -12.92
C ILE A 71 -6.85 -7.81 -12.18
N LEU A 72 -6.36 -7.21 -11.08
CA LEU A 72 -5.27 -7.77 -10.29
C LEU A 72 -5.65 -9.12 -9.65
N ASP A 73 -6.91 -9.29 -9.28
CA ASP A 73 -7.44 -10.55 -8.74
C ASP A 73 -7.54 -11.62 -9.84
N ILE A 74 -8.07 -11.28 -11.03
CA ILE A 74 -8.15 -12.18 -12.19
C ILE A 74 -6.77 -12.65 -12.64
N LEU A 75 -5.78 -11.76 -12.65
CA LEU A 75 -4.40 -12.07 -13.01
C LEU A 75 -3.60 -12.73 -11.88
N GLU A 76 -4.23 -12.97 -10.73
CA GLU A 76 -3.61 -13.50 -9.52
C GLU A 76 -2.38 -12.73 -9.05
N ILE A 77 -2.32 -11.42 -9.31
CA ILE A 77 -1.25 -10.55 -8.83
C ILE A 77 -1.55 -10.25 -7.37
N ARG A 78 -1.28 -11.20 -6.48
CA ARG A 78 -1.64 -11.15 -5.04
C ARG A 78 -0.56 -10.53 -4.15
N ASN A 79 0.58 -10.11 -4.71
CA ASN A 79 1.67 -9.51 -3.94
C ASN A 79 1.23 -8.16 -3.32
N PRO A 80 1.12 -8.05 -1.98
CA PRO A 80 0.59 -6.85 -1.34
C PRO A 80 1.45 -5.60 -1.59
N SER A 81 2.78 -5.75 -1.55
CA SER A 81 3.72 -4.63 -1.77
C SER A 81 3.61 -4.06 -3.19
N LEU A 82 3.37 -4.91 -4.19
CA LEU A 82 3.16 -4.45 -5.56
C LEU A 82 1.83 -3.68 -5.70
N ARG A 83 0.76 -4.17 -5.07
CA ARG A 83 -0.55 -3.50 -5.10
C ARG A 83 -0.50 -2.14 -4.40
N GLU A 84 0.15 -2.08 -3.25
CA GLU A 84 0.35 -0.84 -2.50
C GLU A 84 1.11 0.19 -3.33
N ARG A 85 2.26 -0.19 -3.89
CA ARG A 85 3.06 0.70 -4.74
C ARG A 85 2.32 1.16 -5.99
N LEU A 86 1.49 0.30 -6.57
CA LEU A 86 0.66 0.66 -7.72
C LEU A 86 -0.35 1.74 -7.33
N LEU A 87 -1.08 1.56 -6.23
CA LEU A 87 -2.07 2.51 -5.76
C LEU A 87 -1.44 3.82 -5.24
N ALA A 88 -0.21 3.77 -4.70
CA ALA A 88 0.52 4.94 -4.24
C ALA A 88 0.89 5.92 -5.36
N VAL A 89 0.96 5.46 -6.61
CA VAL A 89 1.26 6.32 -7.77
C VAL A 89 0.00 6.72 -8.56
N ASP A 90 -1.19 6.45 -8.03
CA ASP A 90 -2.48 6.85 -8.60
C ASP A 90 -2.59 8.39 -8.61
N PRO A 91 -2.75 9.03 -9.78
CA PRO A 91 -2.95 10.49 -9.85
C PRO A 91 -4.20 10.98 -9.12
N GLY A 92 -5.18 10.08 -8.92
CA GLY A 92 -6.39 10.33 -8.14
C GLY A 92 -6.26 10.06 -6.65
N ALA A 93 -5.10 9.57 -6.18
CA ALA A 93 -4.76 9.57 -4.77
C ALA A 93 -4.40 11.00 -4.33
N ALA A 94 -5.37 11.91 -4.42
CA ALA A 94 -5.44 12.95 -3.40
C ALA A 94 -5.52 12.18 -2.08
N GLU A 95 -4.66 12.51 -1.12
CA GLU A 95 -4.84 12.11 0.27
C GLU A 95 -6.29 12.44 0.59
N ALA A 96 -7.15 11.43 0.64
CA ALA A 96 -8.45 11.59 1.23
C ALA A 96 -8.11 12.03 2.64
N GLU A 97 -8.32 13.32 2.90
CA GLU A 97 -8.16 13.91 4.22
C GLU A 97 -8.81 12.91 5.18
N PRO A 98 -8.04 12.33 6.13
CA PRO A 98 -8.57 11.30 6.99
C PRO A 98 -9.89 11.84 7.53
N PRO A 99 -10.99 11.07 7.44
CA PRO A 99 -12.30 11.56 7.86
C PRO A 99 -12.10 12.19 9.23
N ALA A 100 -12.54 13.45 9.39
CA ALA A 100 -12.40 14.17 10.65
C ALA A 100 -12.75 13.19 11.78
N PRO A 101 -11.87 13.00 12.79
CA PRO A 101 -12.08 11.97 13.79
C PRO A 101 -13.50 12.15 14.32
N ALA A 102 -14.32 11.09 14.18
CA ALA A 102 -15.62 11.06 14.83
C ALA A 102 -15.39 11.48 16.29
N ALA A 103 -16.26 12.33 16.84
CA ALA A 103 -16.12 12.87 18.19
C ALA A 103 -15.59 11.76 19.12
N GLY A 104 -14.37 11.95 19.63
CA GLY A 104 -13.66 10.91 20.36
C GLY A 104 -14.55 10.38 21.48
N ILE A 105 -14.62 9.07 21.63
CA ILE A 105 -15.29 8.45 22.77
C ILE A 105 -14.41 8.75 23.99
N GLU A 106 -14.93 9.52 24.94
CA GLU A 106 -14.25 9.76 26.21
C GLU A 106 -14.37 8.49 27.06
N LEU A 107 -13.23 7.90 27.41
CA LEU A 107 -13.14 6.68 28.20
C LEU A 107 -12.38 6.97 29.49
N ASP A 108 -12.95 6.54 30.62
CA ASP A 108 -12.28 6.52 31.91
C ASP A 108 -11.65 5.13 32.10
N GLY A 109 -10.41 4.99 31.65
CA GLY A 109 -9.70 3.72 31.59
C GLY A 109 -8.90 3.41 32.86
N ALA A 110 -9.10 2.21 33.41
CA ALA A 110 -8.32 1.65 34.50
C ALA A 110 -7.54 0.40 34.06
N VAL A 111 -6.33 0.22 34.61
CA VAL A 111 -5.59 -1.05 34.54
C VAL A 111 -5.91 -1.81 35.81
N LEU A 112 -6.61 -2.93 35.71
CA LEU A 112 -7.01 -3.72 36.86
C LEU A 112 -5.87 -4.64 37.30
N GLY A 113 -5.45 -4.50 38.56
CA GLY A 113 -4.54 -5.40 39.24
C GLY A 113 -5.26 -6.46 40.10
N SER A 114 -4.48 -7.14 40.94
CA SER A 114 -5.00 -8.14 41.88
C SER A 114 -6.04 -7.56 42.85
N GLY A 115 -7.18 -8.22 42.95
CA GLY A 115 -8.31 -7.87 43.80
C GLY A 115 -9.25 -6.81 43.22
N GLU A 116 -8.98 -6.30 42.02
CA GLU A 116 -9.73 -5.19 41.43
C GLU A 116 -10.76 -5.64 40.37
N VAL A 117 -10.64 -6.87 39.84
CA VAL A 117 -11.56 -7.37 38.79
C VAL A 117 -12.95 -7.64 39.33
N ALA A 118 -13.07 -8.36 40.46
CA ALA A 118 -14.38 -8.65 41.03
C ALA A 118 -15.16 -7.36 41.40
N PRO A 119 -14.59 -6.39 42.14
CA PRO A 119 -15.27 -5.12 42.45
C PRO A 119 -15.65 -4.32 41.20
N TRP A 120 -14.78 -4.29 40.18
CA TRP A 120 -15.07 -3.56 38.95
C TRP A 120 -16.24 -4.18 38.18
N LEU A 121 -16.27 -5.52 38.06
CA LEU A 121 -17.38 -6.23 37.44
C LEU A 121 -18.69 -6.05 38.22
N GLU A 122 -18.66 -6.02 39.55
CA GLU A 122 -19.86 -5.73 40.36
C GLU A 122 -20.41 -4.33 40.09
N ALA A 123 -19.54 -3.34 39.92
CA ALA A 123 -19.92 -1.96 39.66
C ALA A 123 -20.50 -1.76 38.25
N HIS A 124 -19.88 -2.37 37.21
CA HIS A 124 -20.15 -1.97 35.82
C HIS A 124 -20.90 -3.03 34.98
N ALA A 125 -20.81 -4.32 35.32
CA ALA A 125 -21.43 -5.39 34.50
C ALA A 125 -22.90 -5.68 34.86
N ALA A 126 -23.66 -4.66 35.27
CA ALA A 126 -25.13 -4.70 35.34
C ALA A 126 -25.78 -4.40 33.98
N GLN A 127 -25.06 -3.71 33.10
CA GLN A 127 -25.40 -3.45 31.71
C GLN A 127 -24.48 -4.27 30.78
N PRO A 128 -24.80 -4.41 29.48
CA PRO A 128 -23.89 -5.06 28.54
C PRO A 128 -22.51 -4.40 28.55
N LEU A 129 -21.46 -5.21 28.66
CA LEU A 129 -20.10 -4.74 28.47
C LEU A 129 -19.62 -5.06 27.06
N GLY A 130 -18.95 -4.09 26.44
CA GLY A 130 -18.09 -4.34 25.30
C GLY A 130 -16.86 -5.13 25.75
N VAL A 131 -16.44 -6.12 24.97
CA VAL A 131 -15.26 -6.94 25.24
C VAL A 131 -14.40 -6.96 23.99
N MET A 132 -13.12 -6.65 24.18
CA MET A 132 -12.09 -6.81 23.16
C MET A 132 -10.98 -7.67 23.75
N THR A 133 -10.45 -8.59 22.94
CA THR A 133 -9.36 -9.47 23.34
C THR A 133 -8.19 -9.31 22.38
N VAL A 134 -6.98 -9.41 22.92
CA VAL A 134 -5.81 -9.77 22.12
C VAL A 134 -5.65 -11.27 22.30
N ASP A 135 -5.97 -12.01 21.25
CA ASP A 135 -5.97 -13.47 21.30
C ASP A 135 -5.40 -14.10 20.03
N THR A 136 -5.01 -15.35 20.16
CA THR A 136 -4.70 -16.22 19.03
C THR A 136 -5.59 -17.45 19.10
N TRP A 137 -6.16 -17.84 17.96
CA TRP A 137 -6.94 -19.07 17.84
C TRP A 137 -6.51 -19.85 16.60
N SER A 138 -6.06 -21.10 16.80
CA SER A 138 -5.66 -21.98 15.70
C SER A 138 -5.90 -23.44 16.06
N LEU A 139 -6.37 -24.23 15.10
CA LEU A 139 -6.53 -25.70 15.24
C LEU A 139 -7.31 -26.17 16.48
N GLY A 140 -8.28 -25.38 16.95
CA GLY A 140 -9.12 -25.74 18.09
C GLY A 140 -8.53 -25.40 19.46
N SER A 141 -7.40 -24.68 19.52
CA SER A 141 -6.85 -24.11 20.73
C SER A 141 -6.58 -22.61 20.55
N GLY A 142 -6.50 -21.90 21.67
CA GLY A 142 -6.15 -20.49 21.64
C GLY A 142 -5.71 -19.96 23.00
N THR A 143 -5.20 -18.75 22.97
CA THR A 143 -4.71 -18.02 24.15
C THR A 143 -5.22 -16.60 24.08
N VAL A 144 -5.69 -16.07 25.21
CA VAL A 144 -6.00 -14.65 25.39
C VAL A 144 -4.88 -14.04 26.22
N THR A 145 -4.22 -13.01 25.71
CA THR A 145 -3.14 -12.31 26.42
C THR A 145 -3.60 -11.01 27.06
N GLU A 146 -4.65 -10.39 26.51
CA GLU A 146 -5.19 -9.14 27.04
C GLU A 146 -6.71 -9.13 26.89
N VAL A 147 -7.39 -8.56 27.87
CA VAL A 147 -8.83 -8.31 27.83
C VAL A 147 -9.09 -6.85 28.15
N ALA A 148 -9.83 -6.17 27.29
CA ALA A 148 -10.38 -4.85 27.54
C ALA A 148 -11.90 -4.93 27.67
N LEU A 149 -12.44 -4.24 28.67
CA LEU A 149 -13.85 -4.11 28.98
C LEU A 149 -14.27 -2.66 28.83
N ALA A 150 -15.44 -2.43 28.24
CA ALA A 150 -16.03 -1.10 28.10
C ALA A 150 -17.48 -1.12 28.59
N ALA A 151 -17.79 -0.24 29.54
CA ALA A 151 -19.13 -0.06 30.07
C ALA A 151 -19.85 1.10 29.38
N ALA A 152 -21.19 1.06 29.41
CA ALA A 152 -22.04 2.06 28.76
C ALA A 152 -21.96 3.45 29.41
N ASP A 153 -21.43 3.54 30.63
CA ASP A 153 -21.23 4.78 31.40
C ASP A 153 -19.88 5.47 31.10
N GLY A 154 -19.05 4.90 30.21
CA GLY A 154 -17.74 5.42 29.84
C GLY A 154 -16.58 4.84 30.63
N ALA A 155 -16.85 4.02 31.67
CA ALA A 155 -15.80 3.30 32.36
C ALA A 155 -15.20 2.21 31.45
N ALA A 156 -13.88 2.10 31.45
CA ALA A 156 -13.16 1.07 30.73
C ALA A 156 -12.13 0.42 31.65
N ALA A 157 -11.89 -0.86 31.44
CA ALA A 157 -10.89 -1.62 32.18
C ALA A 157 -10.04 -2.45 31.22
N TRP A 158 -8.76 -2.57 31.54
CA TRP A 158 -7.86 -3.53 30.93
C TRP A 158 -7.36 -4.49 32.02
N LEU A 159 -7.26 -5.77 31.67
CA LEU A 159 -6.68 -6.80 32.54
C LEU A 159 -5.83 -7.78 31.72
N ASP A 160 -4.76 -8.25 32.35
CA ASP A 160 -3.92 -9.36 31.87
C ASP A 160 -4.38 -10.64 32.58
N PRO A 161 -4.98 -11.62 31.87
CA PRO A 161 -5.43 -12.87 32.47
C PRO A 161 -4.33 -13.64 33.21
N THR A 162 -3.06 -13.44 32.86
CA THR A 162 -1.92 -14.12 33.50
C THR A 162 -1.53 -13.54 34.85
N GLN A 163 -2.04 -12.34 35.19
CA GLN A 163 -1.76 -11.64 36.44
C GLN A 163 -2.93 -11.71 37.43
N LEU A 164 -4.01 -12.42 37.10
CA LEU A 164 -5.16 -12.57 37.99
C LEU A 164 -4.85 -13.55 39.13
N GLU A 165 -5.31 -13.17 40.32
CA GLU A 165 -5.37 -14.08 41.46
C GLU A 165 -6.64 -14.94 41.39
N GLU A 166 -6.64 -16.07 42.12
CA GLU A 166 -7.71 -17.08 42.07
C GLU A 166 -9.12 -16.48 42.23
N ALA A 167 -9.30 -15.50 43.13
CA ALA A 167 -10.59 -14.86 43.36
C ALA A 167 -11.10 -14.07 42.14
N ASP A 168 -10.21 -13.31 41.49
CA ASP A 168 -10.54 -12.51 40.32
C ASP A 168 -10.71 -13.39 39.07
N GLU A 169 -9.90 -14.44 38.94
CA GLU A 169 -10.06 -15.43 37.87
C GLU A 169 -11.44 -16.10 37.96
N GLN A 170 -11.85 -16.52 39.16
CA GLN A 170 -13.17 -17.10 39.40
C GLN A 170 -14.30 -16.11 39.13
N ALA A 171 -14.16 -14.85 39.56
CA ALA A 171 -15.15 -13.81 39.31
C ALA A 171 -15.30 -13.50 37.81
N PHE A 172 -14.18 -13.38 37.10
CA PHE A 172 -14.16 -13.18 35.66
C PHE A 172 -14.77 -14.38 34.92
N ALA A 173 -14.37 -15.61 35.27
CA ALA A 173 -14.93 -16.82 34.68
C ALA A 173 -16.44 -16.96 34.92
N ALA A 174 -16.92 -16.65 36.13
CA ALA A 174 -18.33 -16.63 36.46
C ALA A 174 -19.09 -15.60 35.60
N TRP A 175 -18.55 -14.40 35.44
CA TRP A 175 -19.15 -13.37 34.59
C TRP A 175 -19.17 -13.74 33.09
N VAL A 176 -18.06 -14.26 32.57
CA VAL A 176 -17.97 -14.70 31.16
C VAL A 176 -18.99 -15.81 30.88
N SER A 177 -19.19 -16.74 31.82
CA SER A 177 -20.12 -17.86 31.66
C SER A 177 -21.59 -17.53 31.95
N ASP A 178 -21.89 -16.40 32.60
CA ASP A 178 -23.26 -16.01 32.93
C ASP A 178 -24.03 -15.47 31.70
N PRO A 179 -25.11 -16.15 31.25
CA PRO A 179 -25.92 -15.68 30.12
C PRO A 179 -26.83 -14.49 30.48
N ALA A 180 -27.08 -14.23 31.76
CA ALA A 180 -27.88 -13.09 32.21
C ALA A 180 -27.09 -11.77 32.19
N ARG A 181 -25.76 -11.84 32.07
CA ARG A 181 -24.86 -10.69 31.96
C ARG A 181 -24.36 -10.63 30.50
N PRO A 182 -24.96 -9.80 29.63
CA PRO A 182 -24.65 -9.77 28.20
C PRO A 182 -23.27 -9.16 27.91
N LYS A 183 -22.62 -9.68 26.86
CA LYS A 183 -21.30 -9.25 26.36
C LYS A 183 -21.43 -8.90 24.89
N VAL A 184 -20.81 -7.82 24.46
CA VAL A 184 -20.78 -7.36 23.06
C VAL A 184 -19.36 -7.47 22.55
N LEU A 185 -19.15 -8.19 21.45
CA LEU A 185 -17.84 -8.39 20.82
C LEU A 185 -17.91 -7.97 19.36
N HIS A 186 -16.78 -7.54 18.81
CA HIS A 186 -16.59 -7.29 17.39
C HIS A 186 -15.33 -8.04 16.93
N ASN A 187 -15.41 -8.67 15.75
CA ASN A 187 -14.28 -9.33 15.08
C ASN A 187 -13.87 -8.48 13.88
#